data_AF-A6FX27-F1
#
_entry.id   AF-A6FX27-F1
#
_cell.length_a   1.000
_cell.length_b   1.000
_cell.length_c   1.000
_cell.angle_alpha   90.00
_cell.angle_beta   90.00
_cell.angle_gamma   90.00
#
_symmetry.space_group_name_H-M   'P 1'
#
loop_
_entity.id
_entity.type
_entity.pdbx_description
1 polymer ?
#
loop_
_entity_poly.entity_id
_entity_poly.type
_entity_poly.pdbx_seq_one_letter_code
_entity_poly.pdbx_strand_id
1 'polypeptide(L)'
;MVGARVELRTRTQPEHNNWTRHLSFKNHDGEYKRWKLDFSRKSDRLYSAEFPDGFEVLNSMIEPGGRSYWDSMYLENRGGRTELPLAHLLVELHYEDPAGNSPRDMDHSKIPILDGAITSTLRAGNHKVALNGLARRSRYAWAGVDSSHSSLVRRVARDLGKCGSDGPGDAFGKNCKYGGAVKLLCSEFASWYYYQEDIEIGGEDFRDIVGTQKMHDAFVAADRAYRWHNGRKAWIHKRTEAEYIPKAGDFLERRGADGDAEHAMIMLRWDAANREAIVFNGPWPVTLRRVKVHEEEIDKGKDYWVGRI
;
A
#
# COMPACT_ATOMS: atom_id res chain seq x y z
N MET A 1 0.40 10.66 -13.29
CA MET A 1 -0.19 11.72 -12.47
C MET A 1 -0.81 11.06 -11.25
N VAL A 2 -0.61 11.63 -10.06
CA VAL A 2 -1.37 11.18 -8.87
C VAL A 2 -2.21 12.36 -8.43
N GLY A 3 -3.50 12.13 -8.21
CA GLY A 3 -4.46 13.10 -7.67
C GLY A 3 -5.02 12.60 -6.35
N ALA A 4 -5.77 13.45 -5.64
CA ALA A 4 -6.60 12.98 -4.55
C ALA A 4 -8.00 13.60 -4.61
N ARG A 5 -8.99 12.82 -4.18
CA ARG A 5 -10.35 13.29 -3.97
C ARG A 5 -10.62 13.40 -2.49
N VAL A 6 -11.14 14.55 -2.05
CA VAL A 6 -11.55 14.77 -0.66
C VAL A 6 -13.01 15.15 -0.60
N GLU A 7 -13.81 14.35 0.11
CA GLU A 7 -15.23 14.63 0.36
C GLU A 7 -15.55 14.57 1.84
N LEU A 8 -16.31 15.55 2.31
CA LEU A 8 -16.81 15.60 3.68
C LEU A 8 -18.32 15.68 3.67
N ARG A 9 -18.96 14.76 4.40
CA ARG A 9 -20.37 14.89 4.79
C ARG A 9 -20.48 15.38 6.21
N THR A 10 -21.49 16.21 6.46
CA THR A 10 -21.83 16.74 7.78
C THR A 10 -23.19 16.20 8.22
N ARG A 11 -23.42 16.10 9.54
CA ARG A 11 -24.70 15.60 10.08
C ARG A 11 -25.81 16.64 9.94
N THR A 12 -25.46 17.89 10.25
CA THR A 12 -26.31 19.06 10.09
C THR A 12 -25.61 20.05 9.18
N GLN A 13 -26.41 20.89 8.51
CA GLN A 13 -25.91 21.92 7.61
C GLN A 13 -25.03 22.92 8.40
N PRO A 14 -23.74 23.09 8.07
CA PRO A 14 -22.91 24.16 8.60
C PRO A 14 -23.46 25.55 8.25
N GLU A 15 -23.11 26.54 9.08
CA GLU A 15 -23.51 27.94 8.90
C GLU A 15 -23.06 28.53 7.55
N HIS A 16 -21.94 28.06 7.00
CA HIS A 16 -21.38 28.55 5.75
C HIS A 16 -21.36 27.46 4.66
N ASN A 17 -21.57 27.90 3.42
CA ASN A 17 -21.51 27.04 2.23
C ASN A 17 -20.07 26.76 1.76
N ASN A 18 -19.11 27.60 2.14
CA ASN A 18 -17.70 27.43 1.80
C ASN A 18 -16.87 27.68 3.06
N TRP A 19 -15.80 26.90 3.23
CA TRP A 19 -14.91 27.05 4.38
C TRP A 19 -13.59 26.31 4.14
N THR A 20 -12.55 26.71 4.87
CA THR A 20 -11.23 26.09 4.79
C THR A 20 -10.99 25.17 5.98
N ARG A 21 -10.48 23.95 5.78
CA ARG A 21 -9.87 23.14 6.86
C ARG A 21 -8.48 22.69 6.46
N HIS A 22 -7.77 22.08 7.40
CA HIS A 22 -6.46 21.51 7.11
C HIS A 22 -6.46 20.02 7.32
N LEU A 23 -5.89 19.29 6.36
CA LEU A 23 -5.51 17.91 6.54
C LEU A 23 -4.03 17.88 6.90
N SER A 24 -3.71 17.37 8.08
CA SER A 24 -2.37 17.39 8.64
C SER A 24 -1.84 15.99 8.83
N PHE A 25 -0.57 15.83 8.52
CA PHE A 25 0.13 14.56 8.48
C PHE A 25 1.38 14.67 9.33
N LYS A 26 1.56 13.72 10.23
CA LYS A 26 2.73 13.64 11.09
C LYS A 26 3.47 12.36 10.77
N ASN A 27 4.76 12.50 10.49
CA ASN A 27 5.62 11.36 10.26
C ASN A 27 6.20 10.76 11.54
N HIS A 28 7.06 9.75 11.36
CA HIS A 28 7.74 9.04 12.43
C HIS A 28 8.70 9.92 13.26
N ASP A 29 9.41 10.86 12.63
CA ASP A 29 10.28 11.84 13.30
C ASP A 29 9.49 12.98 13.99
N GLY A 30 8.20 13.03 13.73
CA GLY A 30 7.25 13.95 14.32
C GLY A 30 7.12 15.30 13.64
N GLU A 31 7.69 15.43 12.45
CA GLU A 31 7.48 16.53 11.53
C GLU A 31 6.06 16.53 10.97
N TYR A 32 5.57 17.72 10.61
CA TYR A 32 4.22 17.90 10.10
C TYR A 32 4.22 18.44 8.67
N LYS A 33 3.49 17.75 7.77
CA LYS A 33 2.98 18.33 6.53
C LYS A 33 1.51 18.68 6.69
N ARG A 34 1.10 19.83 6.16
CA ARG A 34 -0.27 20.34 6.30
C ARG A 34 -0.76 20.86 4.98
N TRP A 35 -1.99 20.49 4.67
CA TRP A 35 -2.64 20.90 3.45
C TRP A 35 -3.90 21.67 3.78
N LYS A 36 -3.94 22.89 3.29
CA LYS A 36 -5.13 23.73 3.32
C LYS A 36 -6.10 23.21 2.26
N LEU A 37 -7.32 22.91 2.68
CA LEU A 37 -8.39 22.39 1.84
C LEU A 37 -9.54 23.40 1.84
N ASP A 38 -9.85 23.93 0.66
CA ASP A 38 -10.96 24.85 0.47
C ASP A 38 -12.19 24.06 0.03
N PHE A 39 -13.08 23.82 1.00
CA PHE A 39 -14.29 23.03 0.78
C PHE A 39 -15.40 23.89 0.21
N SER A 40 -15.97 23.39 -0.89
CA SER A 40 -17.16 23.94 -1.54
C SER A 40 -18.32 22.97 -1.42
N ARG A 41 -19.52 23.48 -1.13
CA ARG A 41 -20.73 22.66 -1.06
C ARG A 41 -21.06 22.10 -2.46
N LYS A 42 -21.29 20.79 -2.54
CA LYS A 42 -21.76 20.10 -3.76
C LYS A 42 -23.25 19.80 -3.72
N SER A 43 -23.77 19.42 -2.56
CA SER A 43 -25.21 19.14 -2.37
C SER A 43 -25.60 19.31 -0.89
N ASP A 44 -26.78 18.80 -0.49
CA ASP A 44 -27.16 18.86 0.92
C ASP A 44 -26.14 18.14 1.80
N ARG A 45 -25.52 18.91 2.71
CA ARG A 45 -24.51 18.43 3.68
C ARG A 45 -23.25 17.78 3.09
N LEU A 46 -23.06 17.78 1.78
CA LEU A 46 -21.86 17.26 1.09
C LEU A 46 -20.98 18.40 0.60
N TYR A 47 -19.71 18.31 0.94
CA TYR A 47 -18.68 19.26 0.59
C TYR A 47 -17.51 18.53 -0.05
N SER A 48 -16.93 19.12 -1.09
CA SER A 48 -15.71 18.62 -1.72
C SER A 48 -14.61 19.64 -1.57
N ALA A 49 -13.39 19.18 -1.35
CA ALA A 49 -12.21 19.99 -1.58
C ALA A 49 -11.42 19.36 -2.72
N GLU A 50 -10.87 20.20 -3.58
CA GLU A 50 -9.85 19.76 -4.50
C GLU A 50 -8.54 19.60 -3.74
N PHE A 51 -7.86 18.53 -4.09
CA PHE A 51 -6.50 18.32 -3.66
C PHE A 51 -5.58 19.07 -4.61
N PRO A 52 -4.52 19.77 -4.16
CA PRO A 52 -3.65 20.46 -5.09
C PRO A 52 -3.07 19.45 -6.09
N ASP A 53 -3.37 19.66 -7.37
CA ASP A 53 -2.92 18.77 -8.44
C ASP A 53 -1.41 18.90 -8.65
N GLY A 54 -0.76 17.78 -8.94
CA GLY A 54 0.66 17.73 -9.31
C GLY A 54 1.43 16.63 -8.60
N PHE A 55 2.23 15.90 -9.39
CA PHE A 55 3.13 14.85 -8.91
C PHE A 55 4.05 15.36 -7.76
N GLU A 56 4.45 16.63 -7.79
CA GLU A 56 5.27 17.27 -6.78
C GLU A 56 4.60 17.38 -5.40
N VAL A 57 3.27 17.56 -5.34
CA VAL A 57 2.53 17.75 -4.08
C VAL A 57 2.40 16.44 -3.31
N LEU A 58 2.27 15.32 -4.03
CA LEU A 58 2.23 13.97 -3.44
C LEU A 58 3.62 13.31 -3.33
N ASN A 59 4.63 13.82 -4.04
CA ASN A 59 6.05 13.54 -3.77
C ASN A 59 6.58 14.29 -2.56
N SER A 60 6.22 15.57 -2.34
CA SER A 60 6.09 16.07 -0.97
C SER A 60 5.07 15.15 -0.28
N MET A 61 5.03 14.78 0.99
CA MET A 61 4.35 13.56 1.50
C MET A 61 5.12 12.28 1.33
N ILE A 62 6.07 12.21 0.40
CA ILE A 62 7.22 11.33 0.53
C ILE A 62 8.30 12.17 1.23
N GLU A 63 8.94 11.58 2.23
CA GLU A 63 10.13 12.10 2.89
C GLU A 63 11.34 11.94 2.00
N PRO A 64 12.41 12.74 2.18
CA PRO A 64 13.76 12.27 1.87
C PRO A 64 13.96 10.95 2.61
N GLY A 65 14.11 9.85 1.89
CA GLY A 65 14.06 8.52 2.45
C GLY A 65 12.74 7.77 2.23
N GLY A 66 11.94 8.12 1.22
CA GLY A 66 10.86 7.30 0.68
C GLY A 66 9.71 6.98 1.64
N ARG A 67 9.72 7.44 2.90
CA ARG A 67 8.63 7.19 3.86
C ARG A 67 7.53 8.20 3.67
N SER A 68 6.29 7.78 3.89
CA SER A 68 5.17 8.66 3.65
C SER A 68 4.59 9.24 4.94
N TYR A 69 4.23 10.52 4.93
CA TYR A 69 3.73 11.27 6.10
C TYR A 69 2.40 10.73 6.67
N TRP A 70 1.79 9.73 6.04
CA TRP A 70 0.50 9.12 6.39
C TRP A 70 0.49 8.29 7.69
N ASP A 71 1.55 8.31 8.48
CA ASP A 71 1.61 7.56 9.76
C ASP A 71 0.63 8.10 10.79
N SER A 72 0.39 9.42 10.78
CA SER A 72 -0.66 10.05 11.57
C SER A 72 -1.37 11.15 10.79
N MET A 73 -2.69 11.11 10.75
CA MET A 73 -3.55 11.97 9.96
C MET A 73 -4.56 12.67 10.85
N TYR A 74 -4.76 13.98 10.63
CA TYR A 74 -5.66 14.83 11.40
C TYR A 74 -6.46 15.76 10.49
N LEU A 75 -7.74 15.98 10.82
CA LEU A 75 -8.52 17.09 10.26
C LEU A 75 -8.53 18.24 11.28
N GLU A 76 -8.07 19.43 10.88
CA GLU A 76 -7.87 20.59 11.75
C GLU A 76 -8.69 21.82 11.32
N ASN A 77 -9.15 22.62 12.28
CA ASN A 77 -9.84 23.90 12.04
C ASN A 77 -8.90 25.12 12.09
N ARG A 78 -7.80 25.06 12.84
CA ARG A 78 -6.72 26.07 12.89
C ARG A 78 -7.18 27.53 12.94
N GLY A 79 -8.12 27.83 13.83
CA GLY A 79 -8.62 29.19 14.05
C GLY A 79 -9.87 29.54 13.24
N GLY A 80 -10.41 28.61 12.44
CA GLY A 80 -11.69 28.82 11.76
C GLY A 80 -12.85 28.95 12.74
N ARG A 81 -13.83 29.80 12.40
CA ARG A 81 -14.96 30.15 13.28
C ARG A 81 -16.12 29.17 13.22
N THR A 82 -16.21 28.38 12.14
CA THR A 82 -17.32 27.45 11.92
C THR A 82 -17.02 26.11 12.58
N GLU A 83 -17.95 25.62 13.38
CA GLU A 83 -17.97 24.23 13.84
C GLU A 83 -18.49 23.30 12.75
N LEU A 84 -17.87 22.13 12.59
CA LEU A 84 -18.33 21.11 11.64
C LEU A 84 -18.75 19.83 12.37
N PRO A 85 -20.06 19.52 12.42
CA PRO A 85 -20.54 18.23 12.90
C PRO A 85 -20.32 17.19 11.80
N LEU A 86 -19.15 16.54 11.83
CA LEU A 86 -18.72 15.60 10.79
C LEU A 86 -19.67 14.40 10.76
N ALA A 87 -19.93 13.82 9.60
CA ALA A 87 -20.66 12.56 9.47
C ALA A 87 -19.79 11.50 8.81
N HIS A 88 -19.05 11.91 7.79
CA HIS A 88 -18.26 11.02 6.96
C HIS A 88 -17.13 11.81 6.30
N LEU A 89 -15.97 11.19 6.13
CA LEU A 89 -14.86 11.75 5.35
C LEU A 89 -14.37 10.69 4.37
N LEU A 90 -14.11 11.12 3.14
CA LEU A 90 -13.41 10.36 2.11
C LEU A 90 -12.13 11.12 1.74
N VAL A 91 -11.01 10.41 1.73
CA VAL A 91 -9.72 10.81 1.16
C VAL A 91 -9.24 9.63 0.33
N GLU A 92 -9.29 9.79 -0.99
CA GLU A 92 -8.97 8.74 -1.96
C GLU A 92 -7.81 9.21 -2.84
N LEU A 93 -6.74 8.43 -2.96
CA LEU A 93 -5.64 8.71 -3.88
C LEU A 93 -5.91 8.03 -5.22
N HIS A 94 -5.67 8.78 -6.30
CA HIS A 94 -5.89 8.35 -7.68
C HIS A 94 -4.53 8.30 -8.36
N TYR A 95 -4.09 7.12 -8.79
CA TYR A 95 -2.85 6.93 -9.52
C TYR A 95 -3.16 6.77 -11.01
N GLU A 96 -2.44 7.50 -11.87
CA GLU A 96 -2.48 7.28 -13.31
C GLU A 96 -1.66 6.03 -13.62
N ASP A 97 -2.32 5.01 -14.15
CA ASP A 97 -1.74 3.76 -14.64
C ASP A 97 -0.72 3.07 -13.68
N PRO A 98 -1.11 2.75 -12.43
CA PRO A 98 -0.23 1.97 -11.56
C PRO A 98 0.03 0.59 -12.15
N ALA A 99 1.30 0.17 -12.12
CA ALA A 99 1.73 -1.08 -12.75
C ALA A 99 0.93 -2.30 -12.27
N GLY A 100 0.38 -3.04 -13.22
CA GLY A 100 -0.30 -4.32 -12.99
C GLY A 100 -1.79 -4.29 -13.28
N ASN A 101 -2.45 -5.42 -13.00
CA ASN A 101 -3.87 -5.58 -13.22
C ASN A 101 -4.66 -5.39 -11.92
N SER A 102 -5.80 -4.72 -12.02
CA SER A 102 -6.79 -4.64 -10.96
C SER A 102 -7.29 -6.04 -10.55
N PRO A 103 -7.52 -6.29 -9.25
CA PRO A 103 -8.43 -7.33 -8.78
C PRO A 103 -9.82 -7.13 -9.40
N ARG A 104 -10.58 -8.22 -9.61
CA ARG A 104 -11.84 -8.18 -10.40
C ARG A 104 -12.86 -7.16 -9.89
N ASP A 105 -12.91 -6.94 -8.58
CA ASP A 105 -13.91 -6.08 -7.92
C ASP A 105 -13.31 -4.78 -7.35
N MET A 106 -12.08 -4.42 -7.74
CA MET A 106 -11.36 -3.27 -7.16
C MET A 106 -10.55 -2.53 -8.20
N ASP A 107 -10.62 -1.20 -8.19
CA ASP A 107 -9.74 -0.36 -8.98
C ASP A 107 -8.44 -0.09 -8.19
N HIS A 108 -7.34 -0.78 -8.54
CA HIS A 108 -6.05 -0.62 -7.84
C HIS A 108 -5.41 0.77 -8.06
N SER A 109 -5.99 1.57 -8.95
CA SER A 109 -5.62 2.96 -9.16
C SER A 109 -6.30 3.94 -8.21
N LYS A 110 -7.36 3.51 -7.51
CA LYS A 110 -8.10 4.34 -6.56
C LYS A 110 -8.02 3.70 -5.18
N ILE A 111 -7.16 4.28 -4.34
CA ILE A 111 -6.87 3.75 -3.01
C ILE A 111 -7.51 4.67 -1.95
N PRO A 112 -8.54 4.20 -1.21
CA PRO A 112 -9.15 4.97 -0.14
C PRO A 112 -8.22 4.96 1.08
N ILE A 113 -7.41 6.01 1.20
CA ILE A 113 -6.58 6.25 2.38
C ILE A 113 -7.44 6.36 3.63
N LEU A 114 -8.62 6.96 3.47
CA LEU A 114 -9.64 7.07 4.47
C LEU A 114 -11.00 7.12 3.80
N ASP A 115 -11.88 6.20 4.15
CA ASP A 115 -13.29 6.22 3.83
C ASP A 115 -14.05 5.76 5.08
N GLY A 116 -14.86 6.65 5.66
CA GLY A 116 -15.80 6.20 6.67
C GLY A 116 -16.38 7.27 7.59
N ALA A 117 -17.26 6.79 8.47
CA ALA A 117 -18.02 7.62 9.38
C ALA A 117 -17.15 8.28 10.45
N ILE A 118 -17.41 9.56 10.71
CA ILE A 118 -16.81 10.34 11.80
C ILE A 118 -17.93 10.83 12.72
N THR A 119 -17.89 10.42 13.98
CA THR A 119 -18.87 10.84 15.00
C THR A 119 -18.45 12.13 15.73
N SER A 120 -17.18 12.52 15.64
CA SER A 120 -16.68 13.74 16.26
C SER A 120 -17.19 15.02 15.59
N THR A 121 -17.24 16.09 16.37
CA THR A 121 -17.44 17.45 15.88
C THR A 121 -16.09 18.16 15.84
N LEU A 122 -15.77 18.80 14.70
CA LEU A 122 -14.61 19.66 14.59
C LEU A 122 -14.99 21.07 15.05
N ARG A 123 -14.69 21.37 16.32
CA ARG A 123 -15.03 22.63 16.99
C ARG A 123 -14.38 23.85 16.32
N ALA A 124 -15.00 25.01 16.51
CA ALA A 124 -14.42 26.31 16.17
C ALA A 124 -13.08 26.56 16.91
N GLY A 125 -12.26 27.46 16.37
CA GLY A 125 -10.94 27.79 16.92
C GLY A 125 -9.88 26.75 16.57
N ASN A 126 -8.98 26.47 17.52
CA ASN A 126 -7.88 25.54 17.34
C ASN A 126 -8.28 24.13 17.82
N HIS A 127 -8.91 23.37 16.95
CA HIS A 127 -9.31 21.98 17.22
C HIS A 127 -8.82 21.03 16.12
N LYS A 128 -8.59 19.77 16.49
CA LYS A 128 -8.20 18.70 15.57
C LYS A 128 -8.93 17.39 15.90
N VAL A 129 -9.28 16.63 14.87
CA VAL A 129 -9.83 15.28 14.99
C VAL A 129 -8.79 14.31 14.44
N ALA A 130 -8.38 13.33 15.25
CA ALA A 130 -7.46 12.29 14.83
C ALA A 130 -8.16 11.27 13.92
N LEU A 131 -7.50 10.90 12.82
CA LEU A 131 -8.06 10.05 11.77
C LEU A 131 -7.35 8.70 11.64
N ASN A 132 -6.26 8.47 12.39
CA ASN A 132 -5.40 7.28 12.28
C ASN A 132 -6.17 5.95 12.31
N GLY A 133 -7.06 5.80 13.29
CA GLY A 133 -7.85 4.58 13.45
C GLY A 133 -8.83 4.36 12.30
N LEU A 134 -9.40 5.44 11.75
CA LEU A 134 -10.33 5.38 10.62
C LEU A 134 -9.58 5.05 9.32
N ALA A 135 -8.46 5.75 9.06
CA ALA A 135 -7.61 5.50 7.91
C ALA A 135 -7.09 4.05 7.87
N ARG A 136 -6.66 3.50 9.02
CA ARG A 136 -6.27 2.09 9.13
C ARG A 136 -7.42 1.14 8.79
N ARG A 137 -8.62 1.36 9.35
CA ARG A 137 -9.79 0.52 9.05
C ARG A 137 -10.21 0.59 7.59
N SER A 138 -10.15 1.78 6.99
CA SER A 138 -10.44 2.01 5.57
C SER A 138 -9.55 1.14 4.69
N ARG A 139 -8.22 1.23 4.88
CA ARG A 139 -7.27 0.44 4.08
C ARG A 139 -7.41 -1.07 4.29
N TYR A 140 -7.74 -1.50 5.50
CA TYR A 140 -8.02 -2.90 5.80
C TYR A 140 -9.28 -3.39 5.09
N ALA A 141 -10.38 -2.64 5.20
CA ALA A 141 -11.63 -2.97 4.53
C ALA A 141 -11.45 -3.03 3.00
N TRP A 142 -10.77 -2.03 2.43
CA TRP A 142 -10.46 -2.00 1.00
C TRP A 142 -9.60 -3.19 0.57
N ALA A 143 -8.67 -3.65 1.40
CA ALA A 143 -7.85 -4.81 1.07
C ALA A 143 -8.47 -6.17 1.42
N GLY A 144 -9.64 -6.20 2.07
CA GLY A 144 -10.19 -7.44 2.62
C GLY A 144 -9.35 -8.04 3.76
N VAL A 145 -8.59 -7.21 4.47
CA VAL A 145 -7.74 -7.62 5.60
C VAL A 145 -8.49 -7.42 6.91
N ASP A 146 -8.43 -8.43 7.77
CA ASP A 146 -9.09 -8.43 9.08
C ASP A 146 -8.12 -8.87 10.19
N SER A 147 -8.65 -9.15 11.38
CA SER A 147 -7.85 -9.57 12.54
C SER A 147 -7.30 -10.99 12.45
N SER A 148 -7.83 -11.85 11.57
CA SER A 148 -7.36 -13.23 11.37
C SER A 148 -6.08 -13.29 10.53
N HIS A 149 -5.81 -12.25 9.75
CA HIS A 149 -4.58 -12.13 8.97
C HIS A 149 -3.35 -11.90 9.87
N SER A 150 -2.19 -12.38 9.42
CA SER A 150 -0.92 -12.22 10.12
C SER A 150 -0.57 -10.75 10.39
N SER A 151 0.27 -10.51 11.40
CA SER A 151 0.80 -9.17 11.69
C SER A 151 1.51 -8.55 10.48
N LEU A 152 2.26 -9.36 9.73
CA LEU A 152 2.85 -9.02 8.44
C LEU A 152 1.83 -8.44 7.46
N VAL A 153 0.80 -9.21 7.10
CA VAL A 153 -0.22 -8.77 6.13
C VAL A 153 -0.92 -7.49 6.61
N ARG A 154 -1.25 -7.44 7.90
CA ARG A 154 -1.84 -6.26 8.53
C ARG A 154 -0.89 -5.07 8.52
N ARG A 155 0.43 -5.25 8.59
CA ARG A 155 1.41 -4.16 8.50
C ARG A 155 1.50 -3.63 7.08
N VAL A 156 1.64 -4.50 6.08
CA VAL A 156 1.70 -4.10 4.68
C VAL A 156 0.43 -3.35 4.28
N ALA A 157 -0.74 -3.83 4.69
CA ALA A 157 -2.03 -3.17 4.41
C ALA A 157 -2.15 -1.77 5.04
N ARG A 158 -1.44 -1.46 6.14
CA ARG A 158 -1.41 -0.09 6.71
C ARG A 158 -0.72 0.91 5.79
N ASP A 159 0.11 0.43 4.88
CA ASP A 159 0.91 1.24 3.98
C ASP A 159 0.31 1.32 2.57
N LEU A 160 -0.88 0.76 2.31
CA LEU A 160 -1.58 0.94 1.03
C LEU A 160 -1.78 2.41 0.68
N GLY A 161 -1.46 2.76 -0.56
CA GLY A 161 -1.43 4.13 -1.07
C GLY A 161 -0.28 4.99 -0.52
N LYS A 162 0.63 4.43 0.28
CA LYS A 162 1.91 5.08 0.56
C LYS A 162 2.89 4.74 -0.57
N CYS A 163 3.66 5.73 -0.99
CA CYS A 163 4.84 5.48 -1.82
C CYS A 163 6.05 5.23 -0.91
N GLY A 164 6.96 4.39 -1.39
CA GLY A 164 8.07 3.82 -0.62
C GLY A 164 9.37 3.75 -1.40
N SER A 165 9.79 4.77 -2.11
CA SER A 165 11.21 4.89 -2.46
C SER A 165 11.48 6.35 -2.75
N ASP A 166 12.73 6.75 -2.67
CA ASP A 166 13.15 8.00 -3.27
C ASP A 166 13.10 7.78 -4.79
N GLY A 167 12.32 8.59 -5.50
CA GLY A 167 12.25 8.51 -6.96
C GLY A 167 13.63 8.67 -7.59
N PRO A 168 13.77 8.42 -8.91
CA PRO A 168 15.06 8.55 -9.59
C PRO A 168 15.60 10.00 -9.47
N GLY A 169 16.70 10.20 -8.73
CA GLY A 169 17.44 11.47 -8.72
C GLY A 169 17.97 12.01 -7.39
N ASP A 170 18.28 11.21 -6.36
CA ASP A 170 18.82 11.73 -5.09
C ASP A 170 20.27 11.27 -4.80
N ALA A 171 21.09 12.22 -4.34
CA ALA A 171 22.50 12.10 -3.92
C ALA A 171 22.68 12.12 -2.39
N PHE A 172 21.62 11.98 -1.57
CA PHE A 172 21.63 12.33 -0.13
C PHE A 172 21.34 11.22 0.92
N GLY A 173 21.73 9.96 0.72
CA GLY A 173 21.86 9.01 1.86
C GLY A 173 20.55 8.62 2.61
N LYS A 174 20.71 8.05 3.82
CA LYS A 174 19.87 7.01 4.48
C LYS A 174 18.33 7.22 4.49
N ASN A 175 17.66 6.63 3.52
CA ASN A 175 16.39 5.94 3.68
C ASN A 175 16.59 4.66 4.50
N CYS A 176 15.89 4.45 5.62
CA CYS A 176 16.00 3.19 6.35
C CYS A 176 15.16 2.05 5.75
N LYS A 177 14.26 2.30 4.79
CA LYS A 177 13.37 1.27 4.23
C LYS A 177 13.88 0.69 2.90
N TYR A 178 14.59 1.48 2.08
CA TYR A 178 14.99 1.11 0.72
C TYR A 178 16.39 1.65 0.39
N GLY A 179 17.29 0.78 -0.08
CA GLY A 179 18.72 1.04 -0.15
C GLY A 179 19.27 1.39 -1.54
N GLY A 180 18.46 1.37 -2.61
CA GLY A 180 19.03 1.62 -3.94
C GLY A 180 18.09 1.60 -5.16
N ALA A 181 18.71 1.34 -6.31
CA ALA A 181 18.19 1.54 -7.67
C ALA A 181 16.79 0.96 -7.92
N VAL A 182 16.00 1.60 -8.79
CA VAL A 182 14.59 1.26 -9.10
C VAL A 182 14.34 -0.25 -9.31
N LYS A 183 15.27 -0.95 -9.97
CA LYS A 183 15.18 -2.40 -10.24
C LYS A 183 15.18 -3.31 -8.99
N LEU A 184 15.54 -2.77 -7.84
CA LEU A 184 15.69 -3.48 -6.56
C LEU A 184 14.52 -3.24 -5.60
N LEU A 185 13.70 -2.23 -5.88
CA LEU A 185 12.71 -1.71 -4.96
C LEU A 185 11.62 -2.71 -4.58
N CYS A 186 11.25 -3.62 -5.51
CA CYS A 186 10.23 -4.64 -5.24
C CYS A 186 10.74 -5.70 -4.24
N SER A 187 12.01 -6.08 -4.34
CA SER A 187 12.64 -6.99 -3.37
C SER A 187 12.89 -6.32 -2.04
N GLU A 188 13.36 -5.07 -2.04
CA GLU A 188 13.52 -4.28 -0.80
C GLU A 188 12.18 -4.06 -0.08
N PHE A 189 11.09 -3.93 -0.84
CA PHE A 189 9.73 -3.86 -0.29
C PHE A 189 9.38 -5.14 0.46
N ALA A 190 9.52 -6.31 -0.19
CA ALA A 190 9.19 -7.57 0.45
C ALA A 190 10.10 -7.84 1.66
N SER A 191 11.42 -7.67 1.48
CA SER A 191 12.43 -7.95 2.49
C SER A 191 12.26 -7.07 3.74
N TRP A 192 11.97 -5.79 3.57
CA TRP A 192 11.75 -4.89 4.70
C TRP A 192 10.59 -5.34 5.60
N TYR A 193 9.47 -5.80 5.03
CA TYR A 193 8.35 -6.24 5.86
C TYR A 193 8.62 -7.57 6.57
N TYR A 194 9.40 -8.47 5.97
CA TYR A 194 9.87 -9.67 6.65
C TYR A 194 10.79 -9.32 7.81
N TYR A 195 11.76 -8.42 7.59
CA TYR A 195 12.60 -7.89 8.65
C TYR A 195 11.79 -7.23 9.79
N GLN A 196 10.83 -6.36 9.46
CA GLN A 196 10.01 -5.65 10.46
C GLN A 196 9.10 -6.55 11.30
N GLU A 197 8.94 -7.80 10.90
CA GLU A 197 8.13 -8.81 11.57
C GLU A 197 8.97 -9.96 12.11
N ASP A 198 10.30 -9.77 12.17
CA ASP A 198 11.26 -10.76 12.67
C ASP A 198 11.11 -12.13 11.99
N ILE A 199 10.80 -12.13 10.68
CA ILE A 199 10.69 -13.35 9.87
C ILE A 199 12.08 -13.73 9.37
N GLU A 200 12.58 -14.87 9.85
CA GLU A 200 13.84 -15.46 9.41
C GLU A 200 13.59 -16.68 8.52
N ILE A 201 14.32 -16.78 7.41
CA ILE A 201 14.28 -17.93 6.51
C ILE A 201 15.69 -18.48 6.39
N GLY A 202 15.92 -19.66 6.97
CA GLY A 202 17.25 -20.27 6.99
C GLY A 202 18.28 -19.50 7.84
N GLY A 203 17.83 -18.67 8.78
CA GLY A 203 18.69 -17.80 9.59
C GLY A 203 19.13 -16.51 8.89
N GLU A 204 18.65 -16.26 7.67
CA GLU A 204 18.94 -15.02 6.93
C GLU A 204 18.13 -13.85 7.51
N ASP A 205 18.82 -12.74 7.78
CA ASP A 205 18.20 -11.45 8.10
C ASP A 205 17.83 -10.73 6.79
N PHE A 206 16.53 -10.51 6.58
CA PHE A 206 16.00 -9.86 5.39
C PHE A 206 16.31 -8.35 5.32
N ARG A 207 16.92 -7.75 6.35
CA ARG A 207 17.20 -6.31 6.42
C ARG A 207 17.90 -5.74 5.19
N ASP A 208 18.90 -6.47 4.71
CA ASP A 208 19.87 -6.02 3.70
C ASP A 208 19.69 -6.76 2.35
N ILE A 209 18.57 -7.48 2.20
CA ILE A 209 18.24 -8.09 0.91
C ILE A 209 17.67 -7.05 -0.03
N VAL A 210 18.52 -6.65 -0.98
CA VAL A 210 18.19 -5.65 -2.01
C VAL A 210 17.83 -6.26 -3.36
N GLY A 211 17.98 -7.58 -3.57
CA GLY A 211 17.74 -8.19 -4.88
C GLY A 211 16.76 -9.36 -4.83
N THR A 212 15.86 -9.44 -5.82
CA THR A 212 14.89 -10.54 -5.95
C THR A 212 15.57 -11.90 -5.99
N GLN A 213 16.70 -12.04 -6.69
CA GLN A 213 17.45 -13.30 -6.73
C GLN A 213 17.96 -13.73 -5.34
N LYS A 214 18.42 -12.78 -4.50
CA LYS A 214 18.86 -13.08 -3.13
C LYS A 214 17.70 -13.58 -2.25
N MET A 215 16.50 -12.97 -2.39
CA MET A 215 15.29 -13.47 -1.73
C MET A 215 15.02 -14.93 -2.13
N HIS A 216 15.03 -15.21 -3.43
CA HIS A 216 14.81 -16.55 -3.96
C HIS A 216 15.82 -17.56 -3.41
N ASP A 217 17.12 -17.23 -3.45
CA ASP A 217 18.18 -18.10 -2.99
C ASP A 217 18.03 -18.45 -1.50
N ALA A 218 17.58 -17.50 -0.66
CA ALA A 218 17.29 -17.76 0.75
C ALA A 218 16.14 -18.78 0.94
N PHE A 219 15.04 -18.65 0.20
CA PHE A 219 13.93 -19.61 0.25
C PHE A 219 14.33 -20.99 -0.32
N VAL A 220 15.17 -21.03 -1.37
CA VAL A 220 15.68 -22.29 -1.94
C VAL A 220 16.61 -22.98 -0.94
N ALA A 221 17.57 -22.26 -0.36
CA ALA A 221 18.52 -22.80 0.61
C ALA A 221 17.82 -23.35 1.86
N ALA A 222 16.69 -22.76 2.25
CA ALA A 222 15.87 -23.22 3.37
C ALA A 222 14.89 -24.37 3.01
N ASP A 223 14.87 -24.88 1.77
CA ASP A 223 13.86 -25.83 1.26
C ASP A 223 12.42 -25.34 1.47
N ARG A 224 12.19 -24.07 1.15
CA ARG A 224 10.88 -23.40 1.27
C ARG A 224 10.39 -22.77 -0.04
N ALA A 225 11.08 -23.04 -1.15
CA ALA A 225 10.72 -22.54 -2.47
C ALA A 225 9.89 -23.56 -3.27
N TYR A 226 8.75 -23.11 -3.79
CA TYR A 226 7.81 -23.92 -4.56
C TYR A 226 7.59 -23.27 -5.92
N ARG A 227 7.80 -24.02 -7.00
CA ARG A 227 7.61 -23.54 -8.37
C ARG A 227 6.20 -23.86 -8.83
N TRP A 228 5.53 -22.93 -9.48
CA TRP A 228 4.27 -23.24 -10.15
C TRP A 228 4.52 -24.19 -11.34
N HIS A 229 3.76 -25.27 -11.43
CA HIS A 229 3.92 -26.27 -12.48
C HIS A 229 2.67 -26.32 -13.36
N ASN A 230 2.73 -25.73 -14.56
CA ASN A 230 1.61 -25.68 -15.49
C ASN A 230 0.87 -27.01 -15.70
N GLY A 231 1.61 -28.09 -15.98
CA GLY A 231 1.02 -29.42 -16.25
C GLY A 231 0.25 -30.03 -15.06
N ARG A 232 0.71 -29.79 -13.83
CA ARG A 232 0.07 -30.27 -12.60
C ARG A 232 -0.93 -29.26 -12.01
N LYS A 233 -0.85 -27.99 -12.44
CA LYS A 233 -1.66 -26.87 -11.93
C LYS A 233 -1.54 -26.73 -10.42
N ALA A 234 -0.31 -26.90 -9.91
CA ALA A 234 0.01 -26.87 -8.49
C ALA A 234 1.38 -26.22 -8.25
N TRP A 235 1.61 -25.73 -7.03
CA TRP A 235 2.92 -25.27 -6.58
C TRP A 235 3.71 -26.46 -6.04
N ILE A 236 4.84 -26.77 -6.66
CA ILE A 236 5.60 -27.99 -6.44
C ILE A 236 6.98 -27.64 -5.87
N HIS A 237 7.35 -28.32 -4.79
CA HIS A 237 8.70 -28.22 -4.26
C HIS A 237 9.71 -28.89 -5.21
N LYS A 238 10.76 -28.17 -5.61
CA LYS A 238 11.71 -28.64 -6.64
C LYS A 238 12.33 -30.01 -6.33
N ARG A 239 12.65 -30.28 -5.05
CA ARG A 239 13.38 -31.49 -4.66
C ARG A 239 12.48 -32.66 -4.25
N THR A 240 11.36 -32.37 -3.61
CA THR A 240 10.52 -33.39 -2.96
C THR A 240 9.23 -33.66 -3.73
N GLU A 241 8.94 -32.86 -4.75
CA GLU A 241 7.68 -32.84 -5.50
C GLU A 241 6.43 -32.59 -4.65
N ALA A 242 6.60 -32.20 -3.38
CA ALA A 242 5.49 -31.91 -2.49
C ALA A 242 4.69 -30.71 -2.99
N GLU A 243 3.37 -30.84 -2.96
CA GLU A 243 2.45 -29.75 -3.28
C GLU A 243 2.33 -28.75 -2.13
N TYR A 244 2.12 -27.48 -2.46
CA TYR A 244 1.87 -26.43 -1.50
C TYR A 244 0.71 -25.53 -1.95
N ILE A 245 -0.06 -25.05 -0.97
CA ILE A 245 -1.10 -24.05 -1.18
C ILE A 245 -0.59 -22.75 -0.53
N PRO A 246 -0.29 -21.72 -1.32
CA PRO A 246 0.20 -20.45 -0.80
C PRO A 246 -0.76 -19.80 0.19
N LYS A 247 -0.17 -19.12 1.18
CA LYS A 247 -0.87 -18.42 2.25
C LYS A 247 -0.60 -16.92 2.19
N ALA A 248 -1.45 -16.16 2.87
CA ALA A 248 -1.25 -14.73 3.03
C ALA A 248 0.06 -14.46 3.81
N GLY A 249 0.92 -13.61 3.26
CA GLY A 249 2.26 -13.29 3.76
C GLY A 249 3.40 -13.97 2.99
N ASP A 250 3.13 -15.10 2.31
CA ASP A 250 4.15 -15.80 1.53
C ASP A 250 4.78 -14.88 0.47
N PHE A 251 6.03 -15.17 0.14
CA PHE A 251 6.75 -14.48 -0.92
C PHE A 251 6.25 -14.98 -2.28
N LEU A 252 5.93 -14.07 -3.20
CA LEU A 252 5.66 -14.41 -4.60
C LEU A 252 6.70 -13.74 -5.50
N GLU A 253 7.40 -14.56 -6.26
CA GLU A 253 8.37 -14.13 -7.26
C GLU A 253 7.82 -14.35 -8.67
N ARG A 254 8.05 -13.37 -9.54
CA ARG A 254 7.95 -13.55 -11.00
C ARG A 254 9.33 -13.53 -11.62
N ARG A 255 9.58 -14.50 -12.49
CA ARG A 255 10.79 -14.64 -13.31
C ARG A 255 10.48 -14.45 -14.79
N GLY A 256 11.48 -13.95 -15.52
CA GLY A 256 11.47 -13.83 -16.97
C GLY A 256 11.62 -15.18 -17.67
N ALA A 257 11.48 -15.17 -18.99
CA ALA A 257 11.60 -16.38 -19.81
C ALA A 257 13.00 -17.02 -19.72
N ASP A 258 14.03 -16.20 -19.52
CA ASP A 258 15.42 -16.64 -19.35
C ASP A 258 15.72 -17.12 -17.91
N GLY A 259 14.71 -17.14 -17.03
CA GLY A 259 14.85 -17.53 -15.63
C GLY A 259 15.28 -16.39 -14.70
N ASP A 260 15.53 -15.20 -15.21
CA ASP A 260 15.95 -14.03 -14.41
C ASP A 260 14.85 -13.57 -13.45
N ALA A 261 15.25 -13.24 -12.22
CA ALA A 261 14.37 -12.70 -11.19
C ALA A 261 13.90 -11.28 -11.54
N GLU A 262 12.64 -11.12 -11.93
CA GLU A 262 12.09 -9.85 -12.41
C GLU A 262 11.38 -9.06 -11.32
N HIS A 263 10.66 -9.74 -10.43
CA HIS A 263 9.75 -9.04 -9.51
C HIS A 263 9.47 -9.81 -8.22
N ALA A 264 9.36 -9.07 -7.12
CA ALA A 264 9.07 -9.56 -5.77
C ALA A 264 7.78 -8.95 -5.24
N MET A 265 6.91 -9.78 -4.66
CA MET A 265 5.59 -9.40 -4.14
C MET A 265 5.30 -10.18 -2.85
N ILE A 266 4.36 -9.68 -2.04
CA ILE A 266 3.86 -10.39 -0.85
C ILE A 266 2.45 -10.89 -1.14
N MET A 267 2.22 -12.20 -1.02
CA MET A 267 0.93 -12.84 -1.23
C MET A 267 -0.11 -12.31 -0.24
N LEU A 268 -1.29 -11.91 -0.72
CA LEU A 268 -2.45 -11.65 0.13
C LEU A 268 -3.42 -12.83 0.06
N ARG A 269 -3.69 -13.35 -1.14
CA ARG A 269 -4.61 -14.47 -1.35
C ARG A 269 -4.26 -15.24 -2.61
N TRP A 270 -4.36 -16.57 -2.54
CA TRP A 270 -4.32 -17.45 -3.69
C TRP A 270 -5.73 -17.96 -4.02
N ASP A 271 -6.13 -17.84 -5.28
CA ASP A 271 -7.34 -18.44 -5.83
C ASP A 271 -6.96 -19.65 -6.66
N ALA A 272 -7.10 -20.85 -6.09
CA ALA A 272 -6.75 -22.10 -6.77
C ALA A 272 -7.65 -22.42 -7.97
N ALA A 273 -8.91 -21.97 -7.95
CA ALA A 273 -9.86 -22.25 -9.02
C ALA A 273 -9.50 -21.47 -10.29
N ASN A 274 -9.18 -20.18 -10.12
CA ASN A 274 -8.75 -19.31 -11.22
C ASN A 274 -7.24 -19.33 -11.47
N ARG A 275 -6.44 -19.90 -10.55
CA ARG A 275 -4.97 -19.91 -10.58
C ARG A 275 -4.40 -18.49 -10.61
N GLU A 276 -5.03 -17.62 -9.85
CA GLU A 276 -4.72 -16.19 -9.73
C GLU A 276 -4.27 -15.88 -8.30
N ALA A 277 -3.30 -14.99 -8.16
CA ALA A 277 -2.90 -14.42 -6.89
C ALA A 277 -3.39 -12.98 -6.78
N ILE A 278 -3.82 -12.58 -5.58
CA ILE A 278 -3.88 -11.18 -5.17
C ILE A 278 -2.68 -10.94 -4.26
N VAL A 279 -1.91 -9.91 -4.56
CA VAL A 279 -0.66 -9.60 -3.86
C VAL A 279 -0.59 -8.14 -3.47
N PHE A 280 0.16 -7.85 -2.41
CA PHE A 280 0.71 -6.52 -2.21
C PHE A 280 1.88 -6.30 -3.15
N ASN A 281 1.77 -5.24 -3.95
CA ASN A 281 2.77 -4.78 -4.88
C ASN A 281 3.28 -3.43 -4.41
N GLY A 282 4.58 -3.18 -4.50
CA GLY A 282 5.18 -1.94 -4.06
C GLY A 282 6.55 -1.68 -4.67
N PRO A 283 7.18 -0.55 -4.33
CA PRO A 283 6.69 0.43 -3.37
C PRO A 283 6.07 1.69 -3.99
N TRP A 284 5.88 1.77 -5.32
CA TRP A 284 5.32 2.95 -6.01
C TRP A 284 4.03 2.67 -6.78
N PRO A 285 2.85 2.89 -6.16
CA PRO A 285 2.62 2.90 -4.71
C PRO A 285 2.59 1.48 -4.14
N VAL A 286 2.50 1.35 -2.82
CA VAL A 286 2.01 0.11 -2.22
C VAL A 286 0.53 -0.06 -2.58
N THR A 287 0.19 -1.06 -3.38
CA THR A 287 -1.16 -1.33 -3.87
C THR A 287 -1.44 -2.83 -3.93
N LEU A 288 -2.67 -3.19 -4.27
CA LEU A 288 -3.03 -4.57 -4.58
C LEU A 288 -2.93 -4.82 -6.08
N ARG A 289 -2.40 -5.98 -6.44
CA ARG A 289 -2.31 -6.41 -7.82
C ARG A 289 -2.88 -7.81 -7.98
N ARG A 290 -3.56 -8.03 -9.09
CA ARG A 290 -3.89 -9.36 -9.58
C ARG A 290 -2.76 -9.90 -10.45
N VAL A 291 -2.32 -11.11 -10.16
CA VAL A 291 -1.32 -11.86 -10.92
C VAL A 291 -1.96 -13.14 -11.44
N LYS A 292 -2.07 -13.26 -12.77
CA LYS A 292 -2.66 -14.44 -13.40
C LYS A 292 -1.58 -15.48 -13.65
N VAL A 293 -1.12 -16.14 -12.60
CA VAL A 293 0.08 -17.00 -12.61
C VAL A 293 0.08 -17.98 -13.78
N HIS A 294 -1.01 -18.73 -13.96
CA HIS A 294 -1.12 -19.73 -15.02
C HIS A 294 -1.17 -19.14 -16.43
N GLU A 295 -1.96 -18.08 -16.63
CA GLU A 295 -2.07 -17.39 -17.93
C GLU A 295 -0.72 -16.77 -18.33
N GLU A 296 -0.03 -16.11 -17.40
CA GLU A 296 1.26 -15.49 -17.68
C GLU A 296 2.39 -16.50 -17.93
N GLU A 297 2.34 -17.69 -17.32
CA GLU A 297 3.29 -18.76 -17.63
C GLU A 297 3.10 -19.30 -19.06
N ILE A 298 1.85 -19.55 -19.46
CA ILE A 298 1.54 -20.08 -20.81
C ILE A 298 1.79 -19.02 -21.89
N ASP A 299 1.23 -17.82 -21.71
CA ASP A 299 1.11 -16.84 -22.79
C ASP A 299 2.31 -15.90 -22.86
N LYS A 300 3.05 -15.75 -21.76
CA LYS A 300 4.16 -14.77 -21.64
C LYS A 300 5.49 -15.42 -21.27
N GLY A 301 5.55 -16.75 -21.20
CA GLY A 301 6.75 -17.50 -20.83
C GLY A 301 7.31 -17.11 -19.46
N LYS A 302 6.47 -16.66 -18.53
CA LYS A 302 6.90 -16.29 -17.18
C LYS A 302 7.03 -17.52 -16.29
N ASP A 303 7.97 -17.48 -15.36
CA ASP A 303 8.08 -18.51 -14.33
C ASP A 303 7.74 -17.92 -12.96
N TYR A 304 7.12 -18.72 -12.09
CA TYR A 304 6.60 -18.24 -10.81
C TYR A 304 7.03 -19.14 -9.67
N TRP A 305 7.48 -18.51 -8.59
CA TRP A 305 7.92 -19.18 -7.38
C TRP A 305 7.24 -18.58 -6.16
N VAL A 306 6.90 -19.45 -5.20
CA VAL A 306 6.42 -19.08 -3.88
C VAL A 306 7.45 -19.47 -2.84
N GLY A 307 7.83 -18.51 -2.00
CA GLY A 307 8.59 -18.75 -0.78
C GLY A 307 7.64 -18.87 0.41
N ARG A 308 7.57 -20.06 1.02
CA ARG A 308 6.76 -20.29 2.22
C ARG A 308 7.42 -19.64 3.44
N ILE A 309 6.70 -18.76 4.13
CA ILE A 309 7.14 -18.19 5.41
C ILE A 309 6.76 -19.07 6.61
#